data_AF-A0A962RX42-F1
#
_entry.id   AF-A0A962RX42-F1
#
_cell.length_a   1.000
_cell.length_b   1.000
_cell.length_c   1.000
_cell.angle_alpha   90.00
_cell.angle_beta   90.00
_cell.angle_gamma   90.00
#
_symmetry.space_group_name_H-M   'P 1'
#
loop_
_entity.id
_entity.type
_entity.pdbx_description
1 polymer ?
#
loop_
_entity_poly.entity_id
_entity_poly.type
_entity_poly.pdbx_seq_one_letter_code
_entity_poly.pdbx_strand_id
1 'polypeptide(L)'
;MTTTACIIATDTLELWGLGARERIARQLATLGIALVDDLADLPATSGHVLLVRADYLYEVRTFKGLLQHPGAVLACPADGKLAAALLEPAAARAAAAAWPTADALPAGAARLDPAALE
;
A
#
# COMPACT_ATOMS: atom_id res chain seq x y z
N MET A 1 8.69 14.84 4.86
CA MET A 1 8.59 13.48 5.42
C MET A 1 8.88 12.50 4.30
N THR A 2 9.74 11.51 4.51
CA THR A 2 10.11 10.54 3.48
C THR A 2 9.12 9.39 3.49
N THR A 3 8.48 9.12 2.35
CA THR A 3 7.59 7.96 2.16
C THR A 3 8.18 7.05 1.11
N THR A 4 8.28 5.76 1.43
CA THR A 4 8.72 4.71 0.50
C THR A 4 7.57 3.72 0.33
N ALA A 5 7.38 3.21 -0.89
CA ALA A 5 6.34 2.22 -1.16
C ALA A 5 6.94 0.82 -1.33
N CYS A 6 6.20 -0.19 -0.94
CA CYS A 6 6.51 -1.59 -1.24
C CYS A 6 5.24 -2.28 -1.72
N ILE A 7 5.37 -3.02 -2.84
CA ILE A 7 4.27 -3.80 -3.40
C ILE A 7 4.37 -5.22 -2.85
N ILE A 8 3.29 -5.68 -2.25
CA ILE A 8 3.13 -7.05 -1.76
C ILE A 8 2.08 -7.78 -2.61
N ALA A 9 2.02 -9.10 -2.43
CA ALA A 9 1.26 -10.01 -3.28
C ALA A 9 1.69 -9.93 -4.75
N THR A 10 1.18 -10.85 -5.55
CA THR A 10 1.45 -10.93 -6.98
C THR A 10 0.14 -11.10 -7.70
N ASP A 11 0.02 -10.46 -8.85
CA ASP A 11 -1.14 -10.57 -9.71
C ASP A 11 -0.67 -10.83 -11.15
N THR A 12 -1.35 -11.76 -11.83
CA THR A 12 -1.02 -12.15 -13.21
C THR A 12 -1.86 -11.39 -14.24
N LEU A 13 -2.79 -10.55 -13.79
CA LEU A 13 -3.68 -9.81 -14.67
C LEU A 13 -2.98 -8.61 -15.32
N GLU A 14 -2.86 -8.68 -16.63
CA GLU A 14 -2.42 -7.57 -17.45
C GLU A 14 -3.64 -6.73 -17.90
N LEU A 15 -3.54 -5.42 -17.71
CA LEU A 15 -4.50 -4.46 -18.25
C LEU A 15 -3.80 -3.68 -19.35
N TRP A 16 -4.24 -3.90 -20.59
CA TRP A 16 -3.67 -3.26 -21.78
C TRP A 16 -2.16 -3.49 -21.91
N GLY A 17 -1.69 -4.72 -21.61
CA GLY A 17 -0.28 -5.09 -21.63
C GLY A 17 0.57 -4.53 -20.49
N LEU A 18 -0.06 -3.99 -19.44
CA LEU A 18 0.62 -3.53 -18.23
C LEU A 18 0.23 -4.42 -17.04
N GLY A 19 1.24 -5.01 -16.38
CA GLY A 19 1.08 -5.73 -15.13
C GLY A 19 0.70 -4.81 -13.96
N ALA A 20 0.19 -5.39 -12.88
CA ALA A 20 -0.18 -4.64 -11.68
C ALA A 20 0.99 -3.84 -11.11
N ARG A 21 2.19 -4.43 -11.09
CA ARG A 21 3.41 -3.79 -10.61
C ARG A 21 3.73 -2.53 -11.44
N GLU A 22 3.74 -2.62 -12.77
CA GLU A 22 3.98 -1.47 -13.65
C GLU A 22 2.93 -0.38 -13.45
N ARG A 23 1.65 -0.74 -13.31
CA ARG A 23 0.57 0.24 -13.08
C ARG A 23 0.81 1.00 -11.78
N ILE A 24 1.04 0.30 -10.68
CA ILE A 24 1.27 0.89 -9.36
C ILE A 24 2.55 1.74 -9.37
N ALA A 25 3.64 1.23 -9.95
CA ALA A 25 4.92 1.97 -10.03
C ALA A 25 4.76 3.32 -10.76
N ARG A 26 4.02 3.35 -11.88
CA ARG A 26 3.74 4.60 -12.61
C ARG A 26 2.90 5.58 -11.78
N GLN A 27 1.92 5.08 -11.04
CA GLN A 27 1.09 5.89 -10.16
C GLN A 27 1.89 6.51 -9.02
N LEU A 28 2.75 5.72 -8.38
CA LEU A 28 3.65 6.17 -7.31
C LEU A 28 4.70 7.18 -7.80
N ALA A 29 5.27 6.95 -8.99
CA ALA A 29 6.21 7.88 -9.61
C ALA A 29 5.59 9.26 -9.85
N THR A 30 4.29 9.31 -10.20
CA THR A 30 3.54 10.58 -10.34
C THR A 30 3.45 11.36 -9.02
N LEU A 31 3.61 10.67 -7.88
CA LEU A 31 3.60 11.25 -6.54
C LEU A 31 5.01 11.48 -5.97
N GLY A 32 6.07 11.17 -6.72
CA GLY A 32 7.45 11.26 -6.26
C GLY A 32 7.80 10.23 -5.18
N ILE A 33 7.07 9.12 -5.09
CA ILE A 33 7.31 8.08 -4.10
C ILE A 33 8.21 7.00 -4.70
N ALA A 34 9.31 6.72 -4.02
CA ALA A 34 10.21 5.63 -4.39
C ALA A 34 9.56 4.28 -4.07
N LEU A 35 9.56 3.37 -5.04
CA LEU A 35 9.17 1.99 -4.86
C LEU A 35 10.41 1.15 -4.55
N VAL A 36 10.36 0.34 -3.50
CA VAL A 36 11.35 -0.69 -3.21
C VAL A 36 10.86 -2.06 -3.63
N ASP A 37 11.79 -2.91 -4.08
CA ASP A 37 11.51 -4.26 -4.52
C ASP A 37 11.39 -5.24 -3.34
N ASP A 38 12.17 -5.05 -2.28
CA ASP A 38 12.18 -5.93 -1.11
C ASP A 38 11.78 -5.20 0.18
N LEU A 39 11.14 -5.92 1.11
CA LEU A 39 10.83 -5.43 2.46
C LEU A 39 12.10 -5.15 3.28
N ALA A 40 13.21 -5.81 2.95
CA ALA A 40 14.52 -5.56 3.52
C ALA A 40 15.06 -4.16 3.19
N ASP A 41 14.66 -3.60 2.04
CA ASP A 41 15.09 -2.27 1.57
C ASP A 41 14.26 -1.13 2.17
N LEU A 42 13.20 -1.46 2.94
CA LEU A 42 12.44 -0.47 3.67
C LEU A 42 13.32 0.24 4.71
N PRO A 43 13.09 1.55 4.96
CA PRO A 43 13.84 2.28 5.98
C PRO A 43 13.77 1.58 7.34
N ALA A 44 14.89 1.55 8.07
CA ALA A 44 14.95 0.80 9.32
C ALA A 44 14.04 1.39 10.41
N THR A 45 14.04 2.71 10.57
CA THR A 45 13.53 3.37 11.78
C THR A 45 12.76 4.67 11.57
N SER A 46 12.74 5.24 10.37
CA SER A 46 12.14 6.57 10.15
C SER A 46 11.40 6.69 8.81
N GLY A 47 10.39 7.55 8.80
CA GLY A 47 9.54 7.77 7.64
C GLY A 47 8.34 6.84 7.61
N HIS A 48 7.53 6.95 6.55
CA HIS A 48 6.36 6.11 6.37
C HIS A 48 6.59 5.11 5.24
N VAL A 49 5.96 3.96 5.38
CA VAL A 49 5.93 2.91 4.37
C VAL A 49 4.51 2.77 3.84
N LEU A 50 4.36 2.98 2.54
CA LEU A 50 3.14 2.70 1.81
C LEU A 50 3.18 1.24 1.32
N LEU A 51 2.48 0.36 2.02
CA LEU A 51 2.26 -1.01 1.56
C LEU A 51 1.09 -1.03 0.58
N VAL A 52 1.27 -1.69 -0.55
CA VAL A 52 0.27 -1.79 -1.61
C VAL A 52 0.15 -3.22 -2.09
N ARG A 53 -1.06 -3.74 -2.18
CA ARG A 53 -1.29 -5.07 -2.75
C ARG A 53 -1.41 -5.02 -4.27
N ALA A 54 -0.73 -5.93 -4.96
CA ALA A 54 -0.76 -6.00 -6.41
C ALA A 54 -2.12 -6.46 -6.98
N ASP A 55 -2.94 -7.18 -6.22
CA ASP A 55 -4.22 -7.75 -6.66
C ASP A 55 -5.40 -6.77 -6.62
N TYR A 56 -5.15 -5.47 -6.38
CA TYR A 56 -6.14 -4.41 -6.48
C TYR A 56 -5.75 -3.34 -7.50
N LEU A 57 -6.77 -2.64 -8.00
CA LEU A 57 -6.61 -1.46 -8.84
C LEU A 57 -6.75 -0.20 -7.98
N TYR A 58 -5.82 0.73 -8.15
CA TYR A 58 -5.79 2.00 -7.45
C TYR A 58 -5.86 3.16 -8.43
N GLU A 59 -6.17 4.34 -7.92
CA GLU A 59 -6.01 5.60 -8.62
C GLU A 59 -5.01 6.49 -7.87
N VAL A 60 -4.40 7.43 -8.60
CA VAL A 60 -3.44 8.39 -8.00
C VAL A 60 -4.10 9.18 -6.86
N ARG A 61 -5.40 9.50 -6.97
CA ARG A 61 -6.16 10.17 -5.89
C ARG A 61 -6.26 9.33 -4.62
N THR A 62 -6.43 8.01 -4.75
CA THR A 62 -6.52 7.09 -3.61
C THR A 62 -5.20 7.08 -2.83
N PHE A 63 -4.07 7.04 -3.54
CA PHE A 63 -2.77 7.17 -2.89
C PHE A 63 -2.59 8.55 -2.26
N LYS A 64 -2.95 9.64 -2.94
CA LYS A 64 -2.89 10.99 -2.36
C LYS A 64 -3.68 11.11 -1.07
N GLY A 65 -4.90 10.59 -1.04
CA GLY A 65 -5.73 10.57 0.17
C GLY A 65 -5.07 9.78 1.28
N LEU A 66 -4.67 8.52 1.01
CA LEU A 66 -4.03 7.67 2.01
C LEU A 66 -2.74 8.29 2.58
N LEU A 67 -1.98 9.04 1.77
CA LEU A 67 -0.78 9.77 2.20
C LEU A 67 -1.06 10.86 3.25
N GLN A 68 -2.30 11.35 3.37
CA GLN A 68 -2.70 12.31 4.40
C GLN A 68 -3.07 11.64 5.73
N HIS A 69 -3.15 10.32 5.77
CA HIS A 69 -3.58 9.57 6.95
C HIS A 69 -2.52 8.56 7.41
N PRO A 70 -1.44 9.03 8.08
CA PRO A 70 -0.50 8.16 8.78
C PRO A 70 -1.20 7.18 9.72
N GLY A 71 -0.80 5.92 9.67
CA GLY A 71 -1.40 4.85 10.47
C GLY A 71 -2.73 4.34 9.91
N ALA A 72 -3.12 4.70 8.68
CA ALA A 72 -4.34 4.19 8.08
C ALA A 72 -4.11 2.97 7.19
N VAL A 73 -5.14 2.12 7.12
CA VAL A 73 -5.26 0.98 6.22
C VAL A 73 -6.48 1.14 5.35
N LEU A 74 -6.27 1.13 4.04
CA LEU A 74 -7.31 1.10 3.04
C LEU A 74 -7.87 -0.31 2.91
N ALA A 75 -9.18 -0.46 3.06
CA ALA A 75 -9.88 -1.69 2.76
C ALA A 75 -10.68 -1.58 1.46
N CYS A 76 -10.76 -2.70 0.72
CA CYS A 76 -11.61 -2.80 -0.44
C CYS A 76 -13.07 -3.04 0.00
N PRO A 77 -14.04 -2.19 -0.38
CA PRO A 77 -15.44 -2.38 0.00
C PRO A 77 -16.07 -3.63 -0.59
N ALA A 78 -15.57 -4.10 -1.75
CA ALA A 78 -16.18 -5.22 -2.47
C ALA A 78 -15.96 -6.57 -1.78
N ASP A 79 -14.84 -6.76 -1.09
CA ASP A 79 -14.48 -8.02 -0.42
C ASP A 79 -14.09 -7.85 1.06
N GLY A 80 -14.04 -6.60 1.55
CA GLY A 80 -13.70 -6.27 2.93
C GLY A 80 -12.23 -6.46 3.29
N LYS A 81 -11.37 -6.84 2.34
CA LYS A 81 -9.95 -7.13 2.57
C LYS A 81 -9.11 -5.87 2.57
N LEU A 82 -7.92 -5.97 3.16
CA LEU A 82 -6.99 -4.86 3.24
C LEU A 82 -6.24 -4.74 1.92
N ALA A 83 -6.28 -3.57 1.29
CA ALA A 83 -5.70 -3.29 -0.01
C ALA A 83 -4.39 -2.50 0.10
N ALA A 84 -4.30 -1.51 0.97
CA ALA A 84 -3.08 -0.72 1.14
C ALA A 84 -2.98 -0.17 2.57
N ALA A 85 -1.79 0.25 3.00
CA ALA A 85 -1.66 1.01 4.25
C ALA A 85 -0.48 1.96 4.24
N LEU A 86 -0.57 3.03 5.02
CA LEU A 86 0.53 3.92 5.34
C LEU A 86 0.92 3.72 6.79
N LEU A 87 2.05 3.05 7.03
CA LEU A 87 2.48 2.63 8.36
C LEU A 87 3.91 3.05 8.65
N GLU A 88 4.26 3.08 9.93
CA GLU A 88 5.67 3.13 10.35
C GLU A 88 6.42 1.85 9.90
N PRO A 89 7.74 1.88 9.70
CA PRO A 89 8.45 0.79 9.03
C PRO A 89 8.36 -0.56 9.76
N ALA A 90 8.37 -0.55 11.10
CA ALA A 90 8.20 -1.78 11.89
C ALA A 90 6.81 -2.39 11.72
N ALA A 91 5.76 -1.57 11.74
CA ALA A 91 4.38 -2.01 11.53
C ALA A 91 4.15 -2.50 10.10
N ALA A 92 4.79 -1.84 9.11
CA ALA A 92 4.74 -2.27 7.73
C ALA A 92 5.37 -3.66 7.53
N ARG A 93 6.55 -3.93 8.09
CA ARG A 93 7.17 -5.27 7.99
C ARG A 93 6.27 -6.36 8.59
N ALA A 94 5.68 -6.09 9.75
CA ALA A 94 4.76 -7.02 10.40
C ALA A 94 3.49 -7.27 9.55
N ALA A 95 2.90 -6.20 8.99
CA ALA A 95 1.72 -6.29 8.13
C ALA A 95 2.01 -7.06 6.83
N ALA A 96 3.14 -6.77 6.18
CA ALA A 96 3.54 -7.45 4.95
C ALA A 96 3.76 -8.96 5.13
N ALA A 97 4.22 -9.40 6.31
CA ALA A 97 4.32 -10.82 6.65
C ALA A 97 2.95 -11.47 6.93
N ALA A 98 1.99 -10.72 7.49
CA ALA A 98 0.70 -11.24 7.91
C ALA A 98 -0.35 -11.28 6.79
N TRP A 99 -0.45 -10.20 6.00
CA TRP A 99 -1.53 -10.00 5.01
C TRP A 99 -1.65 -11.05 3.89
N PRO A 100 -0.60 -11.79 3.49
CA PRO A 100 -0.77 -12.94 2.60
C PRO A 100 -1.65 -14.06 3.18
N THR A 101 -1.82 -14.10 4.51
CA THR A 101 -2.48 -15.21 5.23
C THR A 101 -3.64 -14.77 6.12
N ALA A 102 -3.55 -13.58 6.70
CA ALA A 102 -4.55 -13.00 7.58
C ALA A 102 -4.74 -11.54 7.17
N ASP A 103 -5.88 -11.21 6.57
CA ASP A 103 -6.33 -9.84 6.27
C ASP A 103 -6.65 -9.07 7.59
N ALA A 104 -5.76 -9.14 8.58
CA ALA A 104 -5.90 -8.58 9.90
C ALA A 104 -5.35 -7.15 9.95
N LEU A 105 -6.12 -6.26 10.58
CA LEU A 105 -5.74 -4.87 10.76
C LEU A 105 -4.54 -4.79 11.72
N PRO A 106 -3.43 -4.12 11.33
CA PRO A 106 -2.30 -3.92 12.21
C PRO A 106 -2.71 -3.14 13.47
N ALA A 107 -2.08 -3.46 14.60
CA ALA A 107 -2.41 -2.86 15.88
C ALA A 107 -2.28 -1.32 15.83
N GLY A 108 -3.35 -0.63 16.26
CA GLY A 108 -3.39 0.84 16.27
C GLY A 108 -3.65 1.49 14.92
N ALA A 109 -3.83 0.72 13.84
CA ALA A 109 -4.11 1.28 12.53
C ALA A 109 -5.61 1.59 12.36
N ALA A 110 -5.93 2.72 11.71
CA ALA A 110 -7.31 3.10 11.41
C ALA A 110 -7.73 2.53 10.06
N ARG A 111 -8.89 1.85 10.00
CA ARG A 111 -9.45 1.39 8.72
C ARG A 111 -10.11 2.56 8.00
N LEU A 112 -9.76 2.75 6.73
CA LEU A 112 -10.35 3.72 5.82
C LEU A 112 -10.98 2.99 4.62
N ASP A 113 -12.13 3.47 4.21
CA ASP A 113 -12.73 3.13 2.93
C ASP A 113 -12.28 4.14 1.87
N PRO A 114 -12.14 3.75 0.59
CA PRO A 114 -11.71 4.66 -0.47
C PRO A 114 -12.62 5.88 -0.65
N ALA A 115 -13.92 5.76 -0.32
CA ALA A 115 -14.86 6.88 -0.34
C ALA A 115 -14.61 7.92 0.77
N ALA A 116 -13.91 7.54 1.85
CA ALA A 116 -13.53 8.45 2.92
C ALA A 116 -12.26 9.26 2.60
N LEU A 117 -11.65 9.03 1.41
CA LEU A 117 -10.47 9.73 0.92
C LEU A 117 -10.81 10.86 -0.07
N GLU A 118 -12.11 11.14 -0.29
CA GLU A 118 -12.62 12.20 -1.17
C GLU A 118 -12.69 13.58 -0.51
#